data_AF-B0WSS3-F1
#
_entry.id   AF-B0WSS3-F1
#
_cell.length_a   1.000
_cell.length_b   1.000
_cell.length_c   1.000
_cell.angle_alpha   90.00
_cell.angle_beta   90.00
_cell.angle_gamma   90.00
#
_symmetry.space_group_name_H-M   'P 1'
#
loop_
_entity.id
_entity.type
_entity.pdbx_description
1 polymer ?
#
loop_
_entity_poly.entity_id
_entity_poly.type
_entity_poly.pdbx_seq_one_letter_code
_entity_poly.pdbx_strand_id
1 'polypeptide(L)'
;MVFTSVVNFVRARGPDEFWRKRKIFKLAAHYMGRPRNCYGITIRSVHRALAYATKGRALKKLDMRELWTQRINAGCEQHGLQYPAFQDGLYRNDVLLNKKVLADLAIWEPRTFEALARISEQFPEEDQGSSTKK
;
A
#
# COMPACT_ATOMS: atom_id res chain seq x y z
N MET A 1 41.34 18.68 43.84
CA MET A 1 41.39 20.13 43.57
C MET A 1 40.73 20.36 42.23
N VAL A 2 39.61 21.08 42.27
CA VAL A 2 38.62 21.27 41.21
C VAL A 2 39.24 22.03 40.03
N PHE A 3 38.90 21.60 38.82
CA PHE A 3 39.18 22.26 37.55
C PHE A 3 38.76 23.74 37.57
N THR A 4 39.68 24.66 37.89
CA THR A 4 39.45 26.12 37.85
C THR A 4 40.28 26.81 36.76
N SER A 5 40.80 26.08 35.78
CA SER A 5 41.44 26.69 34.61
C SER A 5 40.40 27.17 33.60
N VAL A 6 40.45 28.46 33.24
CA VAL A 6 39.59 29.17 32.27
C VAL A 6 39.47 28.44 30.92
N VAL A 7 40.46 27.62 30.55
CA VAL A 7 40.52 26.83 29.31
C VAL A 7 39.36 25.82 29.18
N ASN A 8 38.87 25.27 30.29
CA ASN A 8 37.73 24.32 30.29
C ASN A 8 36.36 25.01 30.30
N PHE A 9 36.31 26.34 30.43
CA PHE A 9 35.11 27.15 30.23
C PHE A 9 34.88 27.52 28.77
N VAL A 10 35.86 27.27 27.89
CA VAL A 10 35.69 27.38 26.44
C VAL A 10 34.81 26.21 26.00
N ARG A 11 33.56 26.50 25.66
CA ARG A 11 32.56 25.53 25.19
C ARG A 11 33.01 24.90 23.87
N ALA A 12 33.91 23.92 23.93
CA ALA A 12 34.32 23.14 22.77
C ALA A 12 33.10 22.33 22.29
N ARG A 13 32.92 22.23 20.97
CA ARG A 13 31.89 21.33 20.42
C ARG A 13 32.24 19.89 20.81
N GLY A 14 31.40 19.26 21.61
CA GLY A 14 31.57 17.86 22.02
C GLY A 14 31.32 16.86 20.87
N PRO A 15 31.45 15.55 21.14
CA PRO A 15 31.27 14.48 20.14
C PRO A 15 29.81 14.32 19.68
N ASP A 16 28.86 15.06 20.26
CA ASP A 16 27.43 14.96 19.96
C ASP A 16 27.11 15.22 18.48
N GLU A 17 27.83 16.15 17.84
CA GLU A 17 27.65 16.45 16.42
C GLU A 17 27.95 15.22 15.54
N PHE A 18 29.01 14.47 15.89
CA PHE A 18 29.40 13.25 15.19
C PHE A 18 28.32 12.16 15.30
N TRP A 19 27.81 11.91 16.50
CA TRP A 19 26.77 10.90 16.73
C TRP A 19 25.44 11.24 16.02
N ARG A 20 25.07 12.53 15.98
CA ARG A 20 23.90 13.01 15.22
C ARG A 20 24.05 12.73 13.72
N LYS A 21 25.21 13.07 13.13
CA LYS A 21 25.49 12.79 11.70
C LYS A 21 25.51 11.29 11.41
N ARG A 22 26.11 10.49 12.31
CA ARG A 22 26.16 9.03 12.18
C ARG A 22 24.76 8.40 12.13
N LYS A 23 23.78 8.92 12.89
CA LYS A 23 22.38 8.45 12.82
C LYS A 23 21.77 8.66 11.43
N ILE A 24 22.01 9.82 10.81
CA ILE A 24 21.51 10.13 9.46
C ILE A 24 22.22 9.27 8.40
N PHE A 25 23.53 9.05 8.52
CA PHE A 25 24.25 8.17 7.61
C PHE A 25 23.82 6.70 7.71
N LYS A 26 23.39 6.23 8.89
CA LYS A 26 22.77 4.89 9.01
C LYS A 26 21.52 4.76 8.15
N LEU A 27 20.67 5.79 8.08
CA LEU A 27 19.47 5.79 7.23
C LEU A 27 19.82 5.84 5.74
N ALA A 28 20.94 6.47 5.38
CA ALA A 28 21.39 6.64 4.00
C ALA A 28 22.38 5.56 3.52
N ALA A 29 22.59 4.50 4.30
CA ALA A 29 23.62 3.50 4.05
C ALA A 29 23.52 2.85 2.65
N HIS A 30 22.31 2.73 2.11
CA HIS A 30 22.06 2.13 0.79
C HIS A 30 21.89 3.14 -0.34
N TYR A 31 22.10 4.44 -0.10
CA TYR A 31 22.04 5.44 -1.16
C TYR A 31 23.22 5.30 -2.13
N MET A 32 23.05 5.77 -3.36
CA MET A 32 24.08 5.70 -4.40
C MET A 32 24.81 7.04 -4.53
N GLY A 33 26.14 7.00 -4.62
CA GLY A 33 26.99 8.17 -4.82
C GLY A 33 27.07 9.14 -3.62
N ARG A 34 27.19 10.44 -3.91
CA ARG A 34 27.35 11.52 -2.92
C ARG A 34 26.30 11.58 -1.79
N PRO A 35 24.99 11.29 -1.98
CA PRO A 35 24.02 11.30 -0.88
C PRO A 35 24.27 10.22 0.19
N ARG A 36 25.15 9.23 -0.05
CA ARG A 36 25.62 8.29 0.99
C ARG A 36 26.67 8.92 1.91
N ASN A 37 27.53 9.78 1.37
CA ASN A 37 28.79 10.18 2.04
C ASN A 37 28.78 11.65 2.50
N CYS A 38 28.04 12.53 1.84
CA CYS A 38 28.08 13.98 2.09
C CYS A 38 26.86 14.46 2.89
N TYR A 39 27.05 14.78 4.18
CA TYR A 39 25.95 15.08 5.13
C TYR A 39 24.91 16.08 4.62
N GLY A 40 25.34 17.20 4.02
CA GLY A 40 24.42 18.22 3.51
C GLY A 40 23.53 17.73 2.35
N ILE A 41 24.01 16.79 1.54
CA ILE A 41 23.22 16.14 0.49
C ILE A 41 22.35 15.05 1.14
N THR A 42 22.95 14.22 2.00
CA THR A 42 22.30 13.12 2.69
C THR A 42 21.03 13.54 3.43
N ILE A 43 21.09 14.61 4.22
CA ILE A 43 19.94 15.05 5.02
C ILE A 43 18.75 15.43 4.14
N ARG A 44 18.99 16.14 3.02
CA ARG A 44 17.94 16.50 2.05
C ARG A 44 17.32 15.25 1.41
N SER A 45 18.16 14.30 0.99
CA SER A 45 17.71 13.04 0.40
C SER A 45 16.93 12.16 1.39
N VAL A 46 17.38 12.07 2.64
CA VAL A 46 16.69 11.31 3.71
C VAL A 46 15.32 11.92 4.00
N HIS A 47 15.23 13.25 4.13
CA HIS A 47 13.96 13.93 4.37
C HIS A 47 12.96 13.66 3.23
N ARG A 48 13.42 13.75 1.97
CA ARG A 48 12.60 13.43 0.79
C ARG A 48 12.13 11.97 0.80
N ALA A 49 13.03 11.04 1.09
CA ALA A 49 12.68 9.62 1.16
C ALA A 49 11.67 9.30 2.26
N LEU A 50 11.79 9.93 3.44
CA LEU A 50 10.82 9.76 4.53
C LEU A 50 9.44 10.32 4.15
N ALA A 51 9.39 11.47 3.48
CA ALA A 51 8.13 12.02 2.97
C ALA A 51 7.48 11.08 1.94
N TYR A 52 8.26 10.52 1.01
CA TYR A 52 7.76 9.53 0.05
C TYR A 52 7.38 8.21 0.69
N ALA A 53 8.09 7.74 1.72
CA ALA A 53 7.72 6.53 2.44
C ALA A 53 6.31 6.65 3.04
N THR A 54 5.99 7.80 3.64
CA THR A 54 4.65 8.06 4.19
C THR A 54 3.59 8.09 3.10
N LYS A 55 3.83 8.80 1.98
CA LYS A 55 2.91 8.81 0.83
C LYS A 55 2.74 7.41 0.22
N GLY A 56 3.83 6.69 0.03
CA GLY A 56 3.88 5.35 -0.56
C GLY A 56 3.11 4.31 0.26
N ARG A 57 3.06 4.42 1.60
CA ARG A 57 2.21 3.53 2.43
C ARG A 57 0.71 3.71 2.14
N ALA A 58 0.27 4.91 1.80
CA ALA A 58 -1.11 5.16 1.42
C ALA A 58 -1.38 4.68 -0.02
N LEU A 59 -0.48 5.03 -0.96
CA LEU A 59 -0.59 4.62 -2.36
C LEU A 59 -0.57 3.11 -2.55
N LYS A 60 0.27 2.37 -1.81
CA LYS A 60 0.31 0.90 -1.85
C LYS A 60 -1.06 0.25 -1.63
N LYS A 61 -1.94 0.86 -0.84
CA LYS A 61 -3.29 0.33 -0.62
C LYS A 61 -4.18 0.51 -1.85
N LEU A 62 -3.98 1.57 -2.62
CA LEU A 62 -4.69 1.84 -3.88
C LEU A 62 -4.16 0.93 -4.98
N ASP A 63 -2.83 0.88 -5.14
CA ASP A 63 -2.17 0.04 -6.16
C ASP A 63 -2.57 -1.43 -6.02
N MET A 64 -2.64 -1.94 -4.79
CA MET A 64 -3.08 -3.32 -4.52
C MET A 64 -4.57 -3.53 -4.86
N ARG A 65 -5.43 -2.55 -4.59
CA ARG A 65 -6.86 -2.62 -4.92
C ARG A 65 -7.09 -2.62 -6.43
N GLU A 66 -6.31 -1.83 -7.15
CA GLU A 66 -6.34 -1.80 -8.62
C GLU A 66 -5.89 -3.15 -9.18
N LEU A 67 -4.75 -3.67 -8.71
CA LEU A 67 -4.25 -4.98 -9.11
C LEU A 67 -5.27 -6.11 -8.86
N TRP A 68 -5.91 -6.13 -7.69
CA TRP A 68 -6.96 -7.12 -7.42
C TRP A 68 -8.16 -6.97 -8.36
N THR A 69 -8.56 -5.74 -8.67
CA THR A 69 -9.66 -5.49 -9.60
C THR A 69 -9.31 -5.99 -11.00
N GLN A 70 -8.09 -5.74 -11.48
CA GLN A 70 -7.61 -6.24 -12.77
C GLN A 70 -7.60 -7.77 -12.83
N ARG A 71 -7.13 -8.43 -11.75
CA ARG A 71 -7.12 -9.90 -11.66
C ARG A 71 -8.52 -10.50 -11.67
N ILE A 72 -9.45 -9.92 -10.90
CA ILE A 72 -10.84 -10.38 -10.89
C ILE A 72 -11.46 -10.16 -12.27
N ASN A 73 -11.22 -9.01 -12.91
CA ASN A 73 -11.75 -8.74 -14.24
C ASN A 73 -11.30 -9.80 -15.26
N ALA A 74 -10.01 -10.17 -15.26
CA ALA A 74 -9.51 -11.26 -16.11
C ALA A 74 -10.18 -12.61 -15.80
N GLY A 75 -10.47 -12.90 -14.53
CA GLY A 75 -11.24 -14.09 -14.14
C GLY A 75 -12.69 -14.03 -14.63
N CYS A 76 -13.37 -12.89 -14.48
CA CYS A 76 -14.74 -12.70 -14.97
C CYS A 76 -14.83 -12.82 -16.50
N GLU A 77 -13.85 -12.30 -17.24
CA GLU A 77 -13.78 -12.39 -18.70
C GLU A 77 -13.74 -13.84 -19.20
N GLN A 78 -13.08 -14.75 -18.48
CA GLN A 78 -13.06 -16.19 -18.81
C GLN A 78 -14.45 -16.84 -18.72
N HIS A 79 -15.34 -16.27 -17.91
CA HIS A 79 -16.72 -16.72 -17.73
C HIS A 79 -17.72 -15.85 -18.52
N GLY A 80 -17.25 -14.91 -19.36
CA GLY A 80 -18.11 -14.05 -20.18
C GLY A 80 -18.82 -12.93 -19.39
N LEU A 81 -18.39 -12.65 -18.17
CA LEU A 81 -18.99 -11.65 -17.28
C LEU A 81 -18.13 -10.38 -17.21
N GLN A 82 -18.79 -9.23 -17.02
CA GLN A 82 -18.09 -7.97 -16.71
C GLN A 82 -17.98 -7.78 -15.20
N TYR A 83 -16.83 -7.28 -14.73
CA TYR A 83 -16.57 -7.08 -13.30
C TYR A 83 -17.66 -6.27 -12.55
N PRO A 84 -18.20 -5.14 -13.08
CA PRO A 84 -19.24 -4.39 -12.37
C PRO A 84 -20.51 -5.23 -12.15
N ALA A 85 -20.93 -6.01 -13.15
CA ALA A 85 -22.10 -6.88 -13.05
C ALA A 85 -21.86 -8.02 -12.05
N PHE A 86 -20.67 -8.63 -12.08
CA PHE A 86 -20.27 -9.65 -11.11
C PHE A 86 -20.28 -9.11 -9.67
N GLN A 87 -19.73 -7.92 -9.44
CA GLN A 87 -19.71 -7.31 -8.10
C GLN A 87 -21.12 -6.98 -7.60
N ASP A 88 -21.98 -6.47 -8.48
CA ASP A 88 -23.38 -6.16 -8.15
C ASP A 88 -24.16 -7.44 -7.81
N GLY A 89 -23.98 -8.51 -8.60
CA GLY A 89 -24.61 -9.81 -8.35
C GLY A 89 -24.18 -10.44 -7.04
N LEU A 90 -22.89 -10.35 -6.67
CA LEU A 90 -22.42 -10.81 -5.36
C LEU A 90 -23.01 -10.00 -4.20
N TYR A 91 -23.14 -8.68 -4.36
CA TYR A 91 -23.72 -7.83 -3.32
C TYR A 91 -25.21 -8.14 -3.10
N ARG A 92 -25.97 -8.36 -4.17
CA ARG A 92 -27.40 -8.72 -4.10
C ARG A 92 -27.65 -10.10 -3.49
N ASN A 93 -26.70 -11.03 -3.65
CA ASN A 93 -26.74 -12.36 -3.04
C ASN A 93 -26.10 -12.40 -1.63
N ASP A 94 -25.89 -11.24 -0.99
CA ASP A 94 -25.30 -11.10 0.35
C ASP A 94 -23.90 -11.74 0.52
N VAL A 95 -23.16 -11.91 -0.57
CA VAL A 95 -21.79 -12.47 -0.55
C VAL A 95 -20.77 -11.37 -0.28
N LEU A 96 -20.48 -11.13 1.00
CA LEU A 96 -19.58 -10.09 1.47
C LEU A 96 -18.09 -10.49 1.40
N LEU A 97 -17.58 -10.72 0.19
CA LEU A 97 -16.17 -11.06 -0.04
C LEU A 97 -15.29 -9.85 -0.39
N ASN A 98 -14.10 -9.81 0.20
CA ASN A 98 -13.09 -8.80 -0.10
C ASN A 98 -12.42 -9.07 -1.46
N LYS A 99 -12.08 -8.00 -2.20
CA LYS A 99 -11.35 -8.09 -3.48
C LYS A 99 -10.06 -8.90 -3.42
N LYS A 100 -9.33 -8.83 -2.30
CA LYS A 100 -8.12 -9.63 -2.10
C LYS A 100 -8.43 -11.13 -2.22
N VAL A 101 -9.44 -11.59 -1.49
CA VAL A 101 -9.83 -13.01 -1.45
C VAL A 101 -10.38 -13.43 -2.81
N LEU A 102 -11.21 -12.60 -3.45
CA LEU A 102 -11.71 -12.88 -4.80
C LEU A 102 -10.59 -13.01 -5.82
N ALA A 103 -9.57 -12.14 -5.76
CA ALA A 103 -8.41 -12.23 -6.65
C ALA A 103 -7.56 -13.48 -6.38
N ASP A 104 -7.43 -13.90 -5.11
CA ASP A 104 -6.72 -15.13 -4.75
C ASP A 104 -7.49 -16.37 -5.24
N LEU A 105 -8.82 -16.39 -5.10
CA LEU A 105 -9.68 -17.47 -5.61
C LEU A 105 -9.62 -17.58 -7.13
N ALA A 106 -9.63 -16.44 -7.85
CA ALA A 106 -9.52 -16.42 -9.31
C ALA A 106 -8.20 -17.05 -9.82
N ILE A 107 -7.12 -17.01 -9.02
CA ILE A 107 -5.82 -17.57 -9.41
C ILE A 107 -5.71 -19.05 -9.00
N TRP A 108 -6.03 -19.36 -7.75
CA TRP A 108 -5.71 -20.66 -7.16
C TRP A 108 -6.87 -21.66 -7.22
N GLU A 109 -8.10 -21.18 -7.16
CA GLU A 109 -9.30 -22.01 -7.01
C GLU A 109 -10.34 -21.70 -8.09
N PRO A 110 -10.06 -22.05 -9.37
CA PRO A 110 -10.92 -21.67 -10.49
C PRO A 110 -12.33 -22.27 -10.39
N ARG A 111 -12.48 -23.47 -9.80
CA ARG A 111 -13.78 -24.11 -9.59
C ARG A 111 -14.66 -23.33 -8.63
N THR A 112 -14.08 -22.80 -7.55
CA THR A 112 -14.80 -21.97 -6.58
C THR A 112 -15.17 -20.64 -7.21
N PHE A 113 -14.27 -20.04 -8.00
CA PHE A 113 -14.55 -18.80 -8.72
C PHE A 113 -15.68 -18.97 -9.75
N GLU A 114 -15.72 -20.11 -10.47
CA GLU A 114 -16.81 -20.45 -11.38
C GLU A 114 -18.15 -20.58 -10.64
N ALA A 115 -18.17 -21.21 -9.46
CA ALA A 115 -19.39 -21.29 -8.65
C ALA A 115 -19.88 -19.90 -8.21
N LEU A 116 -18.96 -19.01 -7.83
CA LEU A 116 -19.29 -17.62 -7.50
C LEU A 116 -19.82 -16.84 -8.71
N ALA A 117 -19.26 -17.05 -9.90
CA ALA A 117 -19.75 -16.48 -11.14
C ALA A 117 -21.21 -16.90 -11.40
N ARG A 118 -21.51 -18.20 -11.28
CA ARG A 118 -22.88 -18.72 -11.43
C ARG A 118 -23.85 -18.15 -10.38
N ILE A 119 -23.41 -18.04 -9.12
CA ILE A 119 -24.22 -17.41 -8.06
C ILE A 119 -24.50 -15.95 -8.40
N SER A 120 -23.51 -15.22 -8.94
CA SER A 120 -23.70 -13.80 -9.29
C SER A 120 -24.73 -13.57 -10.40
N GLU A 121 -24.93 -14.54 -11.29
CA GLU A 121 -25.95 -14.51 -12.35
C GLU A 121 -27.35 -14.85 -11.84
N GLN A 122 -27.45 -15.61 -10.74
CA GLN A 122 -28.71 -15.93 -10.09
C GLN A 122 -29.19 -14.68 -9.36
N PHE A 123 -30.05 -13.90 -10.01
CA PHE A 123 -30.72 -12.78 -9.38
C PHE A 123 -31.78 -13.30 -8.40
N PRO A 124 -31.83 -12.80 -7.15
CA PRO A 124 -32.97 -13.06 -6.29
C PRO A 124 -34.24 -12.51 -6.95
N GLU A 125 -35.29 -13.32 -7.06
CA GLU A 125 -36.54 -12.96 -7.75
C GLU A 125 -37.25 -11.73 -7.14
N GLU A 126 -36.85 -11.33 -5.93
CA GLU A 126 -37.41 -10.19 -5.17
C GLU A 126 -37.24 -8.83 -5.89
N ASP A 127 -36.24 -8.69 -6.76
CA ASP A 127 -35.97 -7.44 -7.50
C ASP A 127 -36.94 -7.18 -8.67
N GLN A 128 -37.65 -8.21 -9.17
CA GLN A 128 -38.56 -8.06 -10.31
C GLN A 128 -39.80 -7.21 -10.02
N GLY A 129 -40.07 -6.87 -8.76
CA GLY A 129 -41.22 -6.06 -8.33
C GLY A 129 -41.04 -4.54 -8.43
N SER A 130 -39.84 -4.03 -8.75
CA SER A 130 -39.55 -2.59 -8.69
C SER A 130 -39.58 -1.87 -10.06
N SER A 131 -39.62 -2.60 -11.18
CA SER A 131 -39.59 -2.00 -12.54
C SER A 131 -40.96 -1.71 -13.15
N THR A 132 -42.07 -1.86 -12.41
CA THR A 132 -43.44 -1.65 -12.91
C THR A 132 -44.14 -0.46 -12.25
N LYS A 133 -43.46 0.70 -12.13
CA LYS A 133 -44.12 2.00 -11.92
C LYS A 133 -43.38 3.14 -12.63
N LYS A 134 -43.60 3.25 -13.94
CA LYS A 134 -43.72 4.52 -14.66
C LYS A 134 -44.51 4.32 -15.93
#